data_AF-A0A0B7BGA6-F1
#
_entry.id   AF-A0A0B7BGA6-F1
#
_cell.length_a   1.000
_cell.length_b   1.000
_cell.length_c   1.000
_cell.angle_alpha   90.00
_cell.angle_beta   90.00
_cell.angle_gamma   90.00
#
_symmetry.space_group_name_H-M   'P 1'
#
loop_
_entity.id
_entity.type
_entity.pdbx_description
1 polymer ?
#
loop_
_entity_poly.entity_id
_entity_poly.type
_entity_poly.pdbx_seq_one_letter_code
_entity_poly.pdbx_strand_id
1 'polypeptide(L)'
;MASIDSDSTVCVNVKHDDKLSETEGAYVQVAVLYTSVTGQRRLRCHNLSLNCCSQMPDLFRSCELDVLVNFFAKQAIRSCLSTNPKHVREHIINEVAQILASIARTVLTRLRPVSLSCPSV
;
A
#
# COMPACT_ATOMS: atom_id res chain seq x y z
N MET A 1 -10.14 -19.69 -8.36
CA MET A 1 -8.79 -20.24 -8.58
C MET A 1 -8.93 -21.74 -8.70
N ALA A 2 -8.51 -22.34 -9.82
CA ALA A 2 -8.64 -23.78 -10.03
C ALA A 2 -7.60 -24.58 -9.22
N SER A 3 -6.40 -24.02 -9.08
CA SER A 3 -5.32 -24.48 -8.21
C SER A 3 -4.61 -23.27 -7.60
N ILE A 4 -3.91 -23.48 -6.49
CA ILE A 4 -3.01 -22.51 -5.88
C ILE A 4 -1.78 -23.28 -5.39
N ASP A 5 -0.60 -22.75 -5.67
CA ASP A 5 0.67 -23.32 -5.25
C ASP A 5 1.43 -22.33 -4.35
N SER A 6 2.66 -22.67 -3.94
CA SER A 6 3.47 -21.85 -3.04
C SER A 6 4.04 -20.57 -3.70
N ASP A 7 4.21 -20.59 -5.02
CA ASP A 7 4.72 -19.47 -5.82
C ASP A 7 3.59 -18.58 -6.35
N SER A 8 2.35 -19.06 -6.27
CA SER A 8 1.14 -18.28 -6.58
C SER A 8 0.96 -17.12 -5.60
N THR A 9 0.93 -15.89 -6.12
CA THR A 9 0.77 -14.68 -5.28
C THR A 9 -0.44 -13.84 -5.70
N VAL A 10 -1.37 -13.64 -4.76
CA VAL A 10 -2.53 -12.77 -4.94
C VAL A 10 -2.23 -11.40 -4.35
N CYS A 11 -2.57 -10.34 -5.09
CA CYS A 11 -2.41 -8.97 -4.66
C CYS A 11 -3.78 -8.30 -4.53
N VAL A 12 -4.04 -7.65 -3.40
CA VAL A 12 -5.33 -7.05 -3.07
C VAL A 12 -5.12 -5.56 -2.81
N ASN A 13 -5.87 -4.72 -3.52
CA ASN A 13 -5.92 -3.29 -3.26
C ASN A 13 -7.08 -3.00 -2.29
N VAL A 14 -6.77 -2.35 -1.16
CA VAL A 14 -7.74 -1.98 -0.14
C VAL A 14 -7.95 -0.47 -0.19
N LYS A 15 -9.21 -0.04 -0.20
CA LYS A 15 -9.60 1.38 -0.14
C LYS A 15 -10.26 1.67 1.20
N HIS A 16 -10.17 2.92 1.63
CA HIS A 16 -10.86 3.37 2.83
C HIS A 16 -12.37 3.46 2.55
N ASP A 17 -13.17 2.86 3.43
CA ASP A 17 -14.63 2.97 3.44
C ASP A 17 -15.09 4.01 4.46
N ASP A 18 -14.48 4.01 5.66
CA ASP A 18 -14.67 5.01 6.70
C ASP A 18 -13.33 5.31 7.43
N LYS A 19 -13.36 6.24 8.39
CA LYS A 19 -12.21 6.60 9.24
C LYS A 19 -11.81 5.45 10.14
N LEU A 20 -10.52 5.14 10.13
CA LEU A 20 -9.92 4.15 11.02
C LEU A 20 -9.53 4.80 12.35
N SER A 21 -9.74 4.11 13.47
CA SER A 21 -9.31 4.55 14.79
C SER A 21 -7.84 4.15 15.03
N GLU A 22 -7.02 5.05 15.57
CA GLU A 22 -5.62 4.74 15.89
C GLU A 22 -5.50 3.72 17.04
N THR A 23 -6.51 3.66 17.91
CA THR A 23 -6.53 2.77 19.08
C THR A 23 -6.85 1.32 18.73
N GLU A 24 -7.74 1.07 17.77
CA GLU A 24 -8.09 -0.29 17.36
C GLU A 24 -7.21 -0.78 16.22
N GLY A 25 -6.67 0.13 15.39
CA GLY A 25 -5.86 -0.23 14.24
C GLY A 25 -6.69 -0.82 13.09
N ALA A 26 -6.01 -1.52 12.17
CA ALA A 26 -6.64 -2.20 11.05
C ALA A 26 -6.33 -3.69 11.08
N TYR A 27 -7.35 -4.51 10.86
CA TYR A 27 -7.21 -5.97 10.83
C TYR A 27 -7.54 -6.50 9.45
N VAL A 28 -6.69 -7.39 8.94
CA VAL A 28 -6.89 -8.09 7.69
C VAL A 28 -6.93 -9.58 7.98
N GLN A 29 -8.05 -10.22 7.63
CA GLN A 29 -8.20 -11.67 7.70
C GLN A 29 -8.41 -12.22 6.29
N VAL A 30 -7.52 -13.12 5.88
CA VAL A 30 -7.61 -13.85 4.62
C VAL A 30 -7.92 -15.30 4.92
N ALA A 31 -9.07 -15.78 4.44
CA ALA A 31 -9.48 -17.17 4.53
C ALA A 31 -9.43 -17.83 3.15
N VAL A 32 -8.61 -18.87 3.00
CA VAL A 32 -8.49 -19.66 1.77
C VAL A 32 -9.08 -21.04 2.01
N LEU A 33 -10.20 -21.31 1.35
CA LEU A 33 -10.86 -22.61 1.37
C LEU A 33 -10.40 -23.44 0.17
N TYR A 34 -9.77 -24.59 0.40
CA TYR A 34 -9.20 -25.43 -0.65
C TYR A 34 -9.40 -26.92 -0.37
N THR A 35 -9.22 -27.74 -1.40
CA THR A 35 -9.21 -29.20 -1.28
C THR A 35 -7.76 -29.66 -1.44
N SER A 36 -7.24 -30.39 -0.45
CA SER A 36 -5.87 -30.93 -0.51
C SER A 36 -5.76 -32.00 -1.59
N VAL A 37 -4.53 -32.32 -1.98
CA VAL A 37 -4.22 -33.47 -2.87
C VAL A 37 -4.69 -34.81 -2.28
N THR A 38 -4.89 -34.88 -0.97
CA THR A 38 -5.46 -36.03 -0.27
C THR A 38 -7.00 -36.04 -0.25
N GLY A 39 -7.66 -35.13 -0.96
CA GLY A 39 -9.12 -35.05 -1.06
C GLY A 39 -9.82 -34.39 0.14
N GLN A 40 -9.09 -33.80 1.08
CA GLN A 40 -9.68 -33.19 2.28
C GLN A 40 -9.99 -31.73 2.05
N ARG A 41 -11.19 -31.29 2.45
CA ARG A 41 -11.54 -29.87 2.48
C ARG A 41 -10.86 -29.21 3.68
N ARG A 42 -10.05 -28.17 3.43
CA ARG A 42 -9.29 -27.45 4.46
C ARG A 42 -9.46 -25.95 4.29
N LEU A 43 -9.37 -25.23 5.41
CA LEU A 43 -9.43 -23.78 5.44
C LEU A 43 -8.13 -23.26 6.07
N ARG A 44 -7.42 -22.39 5.35
CA ARG A 44 -6.21 -21.72 5.82
C ARG A 44 -6.53 -20.25 6.09
N CYS A 45 -6.34 -19.80 7.33
CA CYS A 45 -6.53 -18.41 7.74
C CYS A 45 -5.19 -17.71 7.92
N HIS A 46 -5.10 -16.48 7.43
CA HIS A 46 -4.03 -15.54 7.74
C HIS A 46 -4.65 -14.31 8.39
N ASN A 47 -4.18 -13.96 9.59
CA ASN A 47 -4.60 -12.78 10.31
C ASN A 47 -3.40 -11.83 10.37
N LEU A 48 -3.61 -10.57 10.02
CA LEU A 48 -2.62 -9.51 10.07
C LEU A 48 -3.23 -8.32 10.80
N SER A 49 -2.52 -7.81 11.81
CA SER A 49 -2.84 -6.57 12.50
C SER A 49 -1.90 -5.48 12.03
N LEU A 50 -2.44 -4.35 11.63
CA LEU A 50 -1.73 -3.17 11.14
C LEU A 50 -2.03 -2.00 12.07
N ASN A 51 -1.00 -1.22 12.39
CA ASN A 51 -1.19 0.00 13.14
C ASN A 51 -1.76 1.09 12.24
N CYS A 52 -2.69 1.88 12.77
CA CYS A 52 -3.20 3.06 12.09
C CYS A 52 -2.46 4.30 12.58
N CYS A 53 -2.23 5.25 11.66
CA CYS A 53 -1.61 6.53 11.97
C CYS A 53 -2.33 7.65 11.21
N SER A 54 -2.49 8.80 11.87
CA SER A 54 -2.97 10.05 11.27
C SER A 54 -1.85 10.90 10.68
N GLN A 55 -0.60 10.62 11.05
CA GLN A 55 0.57 11.35 10.60
C GLN A 55 1.27 10.63 9.42
N MET A 56 1.38 11.33 8.29
CA MET A 56 2.06 10.84 7.09
C MET A 56 3.51 10.35 7.29
N PRO A 57 4.36 10.97 8.14
CA PRO A 57 5.71 10.46 8.43
C PRO A 57 5.76 9.02 8.94
N ASP A 58 4.82 8.63 9.79
CA ASP A 58 4.80 7.29 10.40
C ASP A 58 4.31 6.23 9.40
N LEU A 59 3.43 6.65 8.48
CA LEU A 59 3.05 5.85 7.32
C LEU A 59 4.26 5.54 6.44
N PHE A 60 5.05 6.56 6.05
CA PHE A 60 6.21 6.34 5.17
C PHE A 60 7.31 5.48 5.81
N ARG A 61 7.47 5.52 7.14
CA ARG A 61 8.41 4.63 7.85
C ARG A 61 8.01 3.17 7.79
N SER A 62 6.72 2.89 7.63
CA SER A 62 6.17 1.53 7.62
C SER A 62 6.00 0.96 6.21
N CYS A 63 6.34 1.73 5.16
CA CYS A 63 6.21 1.29 3.77
C CYS A 63 7.42 0.46 3.31
N GLU A 64 7.13 -0.71 2.72
CA GLU A 64 8.14 -1.54 2.05
C GLU A 64 8.12 -1.30 0.53
N LEU A 65 9.29 -0.96 -0.03
CA LEU A 65 9.42 -0.61 -1.45
C LEU A 65 9.17 -1.80 -2.37
N ASP A 66 9.63 -2.99 -1.99
CA ASP A 66 9.46 -4.21 -2.80
C ASP A 66 7.98 -4.56 -3.01
N VAL A 67 7.16 -4.39 -1.96
CA VAL A 67 5.71 -4.61 -2.01
C VAL A 67 5.04 -3.60 -2.95
N LEU A 68 5.43 -2.32 -2.85
CA LEU A 68 4.90 -1.27 -3.73
C LEU A 68 5.25 -1.52 -5.19
N VAL A 69 6.49 -1.89 -5.49
CA VAL A 69 6.93 -2.19 -6.86
C VAL A 69 6.16 -3.40 -7.41
N ASN A 70 6.01 -4.46 -6.62
CA ASN A 70 5.24 -5.64 -7.02
C ASN A 70 3.76 -5.30 -7.28
N PHE A 71 3.16 -4.45 -6.43
CA PHE A 71 1.79 -3.97 -6.60
C PHE A 71 1.63 -3.20 -7.91
N PHE A 72 2.48 -2.19 -8.15
CA PHE A 72 2.42 -1.38 -9.37
C PHE A 72 2.71 -2.21 -10.62
N ALA A 73 3.62 -3.19 -10.56
CA ALA A 73 3.89 -4.09 -11.68
C ALA A 73 2.65 -4.92 -12.05
N LYS A 74 1.99 -5.55 -11.06
CA LYS A 74 0.76 -6.32 -11.28
C LYS A 74 -0.38 -5.45 -11.79
N GLN A 75 -0.51 -4.23 -11.26
CA GLN A 75 -1.51 -3.26 -11.72
C GLN A 75 -1.23 -2.84 -13.17
N ALA A 76 0.03 -2.54 -13.51
CA ALA A 76 0.44 -2.15 -14.85
C ALA A 76 0.10 -3.23 -15.89
N ILE A 77 0.48 -4.48 -15.60
CA ILE A 77 0.20 -5.63 -16.48
C ILE A 77 -1.30 -5.75 -16.72
N ARG A 78 -2.10 -5.66 -15.66
CA ARG A 78 -3.56 -5.74 -15.76
C ARG A 78 -4.15 -4.57 -16.56
N SER A 79 -3.66 -3.34 -16.36
CA SER A 79 -4.13 -2.16 -17.08
C SER A 79 -3.71 -2.13 -18.55
N CYS A 80 -2.54 -2.70 -18.89
CA CYS A 80 -2.06 -2.82 -20.27
C CYS A 80 -2.96 -3.72 -21.14
N LEU A 81 -3.71 -4.64 -20.54
CA LEU A 81 -4.68 -5.47 -21.27
C LEU A 81 -5.91 -4.66 -21.74
N SER A 82 -6.20 -3.53 -21.11
CA SER A 82 -7.40 -2.72 -21.38
C SER A 82 -7.09 -1.33 -21.96
N THR A 83 -5.84 -0.86 -21.86
CA THR A 83 -5.47 0.54 -22.13
C THR A 83 -4.16 0.60 -22.90
N ASN A 84 -3.94 1.68 -23.66
CA ASN A 84 -2.67 1.88 -24.37
C ASN A 84 -1.49 1.90 -23.38
N PRO A 85 -0.42 1.11 -23.62
CA PRO A 85 0.76 1.05 -22.74
C PRO A 85 1.40 2.41 -22.45
N LYS A 86 1.31 3.37 -23.39
CA LYS A 86 1.81 4.73 -23.18
C LYS A 86 1.10 5.43 -22.00
N HIS A 87 -0.23 5.34 -21.96
CA HIS A 87 -1.03 5.93 -20.88
C HIS A 87 -0.82 5.20 -19.55
N VAL A 88 -0.65 3.88 -19.57
CA VAL A 88 -0.34 3.11 -18.34
C VAL A 88 1.00 3.56 -17.75
N ARG A 89 2.02 3.75 -18.59
CA ARG A 89 3.33 4.25 -18.16
C ARG A 89 3.24 5.66 -17.56
N GLU A 90 2.55 6.58 -18.24
CA GLU A 90 2.35 7.95 -17.73
C GLU A 90 1.60 7.96 -16.40
N HIS A 91 0.57 7.11 -16.25
CA HIS A 91 -0.16 6.99 -14.99
C HIS A 91 0.75 6.56 -13.84
N ILE A 92 1.56 5.51 -14.03
CA ILE A 92 2.47 5.02 -12.98
C ILE A 92 3.53 6.07 -12.63
N ILE A 93 4.11 6.76 -13.63
CA ILE A 93 5.08 7.82 -13.40
C ILE A 93 4.46 8.95 -12.57
N ASN A 94 3.23 9.35 -12.90
CA ASN A 94 2.52 10.40 -12.18
C ASN A 94 2.23 9.99 -10.73
N GLU A 95 1.72 8.78 -10.49
CA GLU A 95 1.46 8.25 -9.14
C GLU A 95 2.74 8.24 -8.28
N VAL A 96 3.85 7.71 -8.82
CA VAL A 96 5.14 7.67 -8.10
C VAL A 96 5.66 9.08 -7.83
N ALA A 97 5.53 10.01 -8.79
CA ALA A 97 5.91 11.40 -8.60
C ALA A 97 5.09 12.08 -7.49
N GLN A 98 3.78 11.79 -7.39
CA GLN A 98 2.94 12.30 -6.30
C GLN A 98 3.35 11.76 -4.94
N ILE A 99 3.64 10.46 -4.85
CA ILE A 99 4.14 9.82 -3.61
C ILE A 99 5.45 10.50 -3.18
N LEU A 100 6.43 10.62 -4.06
CA LEU A 100 7.71 11.26 -3.75
C LEU A 100 7.55 12.74 -3.39
N ALA A 101 6.69 13.48 -4.08
CA ALA A 101 6.40 14.88 -3.75
C ALA A 101 5.74 15.02 -2.37
N SER A 102 4.89 14.08 -1.96
CA SER A 102 4.30 14.06 -0.62
C SER A 102 5.33 13.78 0.48
N ILE A 103 6.29 12.88 0.23
CA ILE A 103 7.41 12.59 1.14
C ILE A 103 8.28 13.84 1.29
N ALA A 104 8.69 14.43 0.17
CA ALA A 104 9.54 15.63 0.16
C ALA A 104 8.89 16.78 0.93
N ARG A 105 7.59 17.06 0.72
CA ARG A 105 6.85 18.06 1.50
C ARG A 105 6.84 17.75 2.99
N THR A 106 6.62 16.49 3.35
CA THR A 106 6.55 16.05 4.76
C THR A 106 7.90 16.24 5.46
N VAL A 107 9.01 15.93 4.78
CA VAL A 107 10.37 16.12 5.31
C VAL A 107 10.76 17.59 5.38
N LEU A 108 10.50 18.38 4.32
CA LEU A 108 10.84 19.80 4.27
C LEU A 108 10.04 20.65 5.27
N THR A 109 8.81 20.26 5.59
CA THR A 109 8.01 20.93 6.64
C THR A 109 8.65 20.77 8.02
N ARG A 110 9.36 19.65 8.28
CA ARG A 110 10.14 19.45 9.51
C ARG A 110 11.45 20.25 9.54
N LEU A 111 11.93 20.71 8.40
CA LEU A 111 13.18 21.48 8.27
C LEU A 111 12.98 23.00 8.31
N ARG A 112 11.75 23.52 8.48
CA ARG A 112 11.57 24.95 8.75
C ARG A 112 12.07 25.26 10.16
N PRO A 113 13.13 26.07 10.33
CA PRO A 113 13.48 26.60 11.63
C PRO A 113 12.38 27.57 12.06
N VAL A 114 12.09 27.52 13.36
CA VAL A 114 11.56 28.57 14.22
C VAL A 114 11.55 29.94 13.53
N SER A 115 10.37 30.55 13.49
CA SER A 115 10.15 31.97 13.19
C SER A 115 11.36 32.83 13.59
N LEU A 116 12.03 33.43 12.60
CA LEU A 116 12.78 34.67 12.81
C LEU A 116 11.77 35.74 13.20
N SER A 117 11.36 35.75 14.47
CA SER A 117 10.87 36.94 15.12
C SER A 117 12.08 37.87 15.27
N CYS A 118 12.27 38.80 14.33
CA CYS A 118 13.14 39.94 14.58
C CYS A 118 12.61 40.65 15.83
N PRO A 119 13.37 40.73 16.94
CA PRO A 119 13.02 41.68 17.98
C PRO A 119 13.24 43.07 17.37
N SER A 120 12.15 43.78 17.15
CA SER A 120 12.15 45.22 16.89
C SER A 120 12.88 45.92 18.03
N VAL A 121 14.08 46.44 17.72
CA VAL A 121 14.72 47.52 18.48
C VAL A 121 14.18 48.84 17.93
#